data_AF-A0A0Q4Y3D8-F1
#
_entry.id   AF-A0A0Q4Y3D8-F1
#
_cell.length_a   1.000
_cell.length_b   1.000
_cell.length_c   1.000
_cell.angle_alpha   90.00
_cell.angle_beta   90.00
_cell.angle_gamma   90.00
#
_symmetry.space_group_name_H-M   'P 1'
#
loop_
_entity.id
_entity.type
_entity.pdbx_description
1 polymer ?
#
loop_
_entity_poly.entity_id
_entity_poly.type
_entity_poly.pdbx_seq_one_letter_code
_entity_poly.pdbx_strand_id
1 'polypeptide(L)' 'MYASVIERDESLDSLAEHCIAARDIIEASGTSVMRQLIDLLLFEIGVAMAKATETEQQSTRSN' A
#
# COMPACT_ATOMS: atom_id res chain seq x y z
N MET A 1 -8.93 -19.59 -12.11
CA MET A 1 -9.53 -18.83 -10.99
C MET A 1 -8.46 -17.82 -10.56
N TYR A 2 -8.34 -16.69 -11.27
CA TYR A 2 -7.27 -15.68 -11.11
C TYR A 2 -7.77 -14.37 -10.47
N ALA A 3 -9.06 -14.30 -10.12
CA ALA A 3 -9.72 -13.07 -9.70
C ALA A 3 -9.17 -12.49 -8.38
N SER A 4 -8.65 -13.33 -7.46
CA SER A 4 -8.30 -12.86 -6.11
C SER A 4 -6.96 -12.12 -6.01
N VAL A 5 -6.09 -12.20 -7.01
CA VAL A 5 -4.79 -11.50 -7.00
C VAL A 5 -4.96 -10.08 -7.53
N ILE A 6 -5.70 -9.93 -8.63
CA ILE A 6 -6.00 -8.64 -9.26
C ILE A 6 -6.86 -7.75 -8.33
N GLU A 7 -7.87 -8.32 -7.66
CA GLU A 7 -8.69 -7.58 -6.69
C GLU A 7 -7.90 -7.08 -5.47
N ARG A 8 -6.81 -7.77 -5.09
CA ARG A 8 -5.95 -7.33 -3.98
C ARG A 8 -5.04 -6.19 -4.38
N ASP A 9 -4.54 -6.18 -5.61
CA ASP A 9 -3.64 -5.15 -6.10
C ASP A 9 -4.35 -3.80 -6.20
N GLU A 10 -5.55 -3.79 -6.82
CA GLU A 10 -6.42 -2.60 -6.87
C GLU A 10 -6.80 -2.08 -5.46
N SER A 11 -6.92 -2.99 -4.48
CA SER A 11 -7.23 -2.61 -3.09
C SER A 11 -6.06 -1.94 -2.36
N LEU A 12 -4.81 -2.34 -2.68
CA LEU A 12 -3.61 -1.75 -2.08
C LEU A 12 -3.29 -0.39 -2.71
N ASP A 13 -3.46 -0.25 -4.01
CA ASP A 13 -3.32 1.03 -4.70
C ASP A 13 -4.32 2.06 -4.16
N SER A 14 -5.60 1.68 -4.06
CA SER A 14 -6.61 2.56 -3.48
C SER A 14 -6.29 2.91 -2.02
N LEU A 15 -5.82 1.96 -1.23
CA LEU A 15 -5.41 2.23 0.16
C LEU A 15 -4.22 3.20 0.23
N ALA A 16 -3.23 3.07 -0.66
CA ALA A 16 -2.08 3.95 -0.74
C ALA A 16 -2.51 5.39 -1.07
N GLU A 17 -3.39 5.57 -2.06
CA GLU A 17 -3.92 6.88 -2.44
C GLU A 17 -4.63 7.57 -1.26
N HIS A 18 -5.49 6.84 -0.54
CA HIS A 18 -6.16 7.38 0.64
C HIS A 18 -5.18 7.76 1.75
N CYS A 19 -4.13 6.97 1.97
CA CYS A 19 -3.12 7.27 2.98
C CYS A 19 -2.26 8.49 2.60
N ILE A 20 -1.97 8.68 1.32
CA ILE A 20 -1.28 9.88 0.81
C ILE A 20 -2.15 11.12 1.01
N ALA A 21 -3.43 11.06 0.63
CA ALA A 21 -4.36 12.17 0.85
C ALA A 21 -4.54 12.49 2.35
N ALA A 22 -4.61 11.48 3.20
CA ALA A 22 -4.66 11.66 4.65
C ALA A 22 -3.38 12.30 5.20
N ARG A 23 -2.20 11.93 4.66
CA ARG A 23 -0.91 12.51 5.04
C ARG A 23 -0.86 14.02 4.78
N ASP A 24 -1.39 14.49 3.65
CA ASP A 24 -1.43 15.92 3.34
C ASP A 24 -2.25 16.72 4.38
N ILE A 25 -3.37 16.15 4.84
CA ILE A 25 -4.21 16.76 5.89
C ILE A 25 -3.49 16.74 7.25
N ILE A 26 -2.83 15.62 7.58
CA ILE A 26 -2.08 15.43 8.82
C ILE A 26 -0.84 16.34 8.87
N GLU A 27 -0.20 16.60 7.74
CA GLU A 27 0.92 17.54 7.67
C GLU A 27 0.48 18.95 8.08
N ALA A 28 -0.66 19.41 7.54
CA ALA A 28 -1.17 20.74 7.81
C ALA A 28 -1.76 20.90 9.23
N SER A 29 -2.42 19.87 9.77
CA SER A 29 -3.28 20.01 10.96
C SER A 29 -3.05 18.96 12.06
N GLY A 30 -2.17 17.98 11.82
CA GLY A 30 -1.95 16.84 12.70
C GLY A 30 -0.92 17.08 13.79
N THR A 31 -0.91 16.17 14.76
CA THR A 31 0.13 16.10 15.78
C THR A 31 1.39 15.40 15.25
N SER A 32 2.51 15.52 15.95
CA SER A 32 3.74 14.79 15.61
C SER A 32 3.53 13.28 15.59
N VAL A 33 2.71 12.75 16.50
CA VAL A 33 2.37 11.33 16.58
C VAL A 33 1.55 10.88 15.37
N MET A 34 0.61 11.70 14.90
CA MET A 34 -0.18 11.38 13.69
C MET A 34 0.69 11.32 12.44
N ARG A 35 1.67 12.24 12.31
CA ARG A 35 2.65 12.22 11.22
C ARG A 35 3.48 10.93 11.24
N GLN A 36 3.99 10.54 12.40
CA GLN A 36 4.74 9.29 12.55
C GLN A 36 3.89 8.05 12.23
N LEU A 37 2.62 8.05 12.66
CA LEU A 37 1.71 6.95 12.41
C LEU A 37 1.40 6.78 10.92
N ILE A 38 1.10 7.88 10.21
CA ILE A 38 0.78 7.81 8.78
C ILE A 38 2.01 7.43 7.94
N ASP A 39 3.21 7.90 8.32
CA ASP A 39 4.45 7.51 7.65
C ASP A 39 4.75 6.01 7.83
N LEU A 40 4.53 5.45 9.02
CA LEU A 40 4.65 4.01 9.27
C LEU A 40 3.63 3.20 8.46
N LEU A 41 2.39 3.68 8.38
CA LEU A 41 1.35 3.01 7.59
C LEU A 41 1.72 2.96 6.10
N LEU A 42 2.20 4.07 5.54
CA LEU A 42 2.66 4.15 4.16
C LEU A 42 3.85 3.21 3.88
N PHE A 43 4.77 3.08 4.84
CA PHE A 43 5.86 2.13 4.74
C PHE A 43 5.36 0.68 4.64
N GLU A 44 4.45 0.26 5.52
CA GLU A 44 3.89 -1.09 5.50
C GLU A 44 3.09 -1.38 4.22
N ILE A 45 2.37 -0.39 3.68
CA ILE A 45 1.69 -0.51 2.40
C ILE A 45 2.72 -0.75 1.28
N GLY A 46 3.80 0.02 1.24
CA GLY A 46 4.89 -0.18 0.27
C GLY A 46 5.52 -1.58 0.36
N VAL A 47 5.71 -2.10 1.58
CA VAL A 47 6.17 -3.48 1.80
C VAL A 47 5.16 -4.50 1.29
N ALA A 48 3.86 -4.29 1.52
CA ALA A 48 2.81 -5.19 1.05
C ALA A 48 2.75 -5.23 -0.49
N MET A 49 2.87 -4.07 -1.14
CA MET A 49 2.92 -3.96 -2.61
C MET A 49 4.14 -4.67 -3.19
N ALA A 50 5.33 -4.43 -2.64
CA ALA A 50 6.56 -5.10 -3.11
C ALA A 50 6.44 -6.64 -3.04
N LYS A 51 5.87 -7.17 -1.95
CA LYS A 51 5.62 -8.61 -1.79
C LYS A 51 4.58 -9.15 -2.80
N ALA A 52 3.57 -8.35 -3.13
CA ALA A 52 2.60 -8.72 -4.16
C ALA A 52 3.29 -8.85 -5.52
N THR A 53 4.11 -7.86 -5.90
CA THR A 53 4.89 -7.88 -7.15
C THR A 53 5.86 -9.07 -7.23
N GLU A 54 6.56 -9.40 -6.14
CA GLU A 54 7.45 -10.58 -6.08
C GLU A 54 6.68 -11.89 -6.33
N THR A 55 5.46 -12.00 -5.77
CA THR A 55 4.60 -13.18 -5.93
C THR A 55 4.15 -13.36 -7.38
N GLU A 56 3.84 -12.28 -8.09
CA GLU A 56 3.46 -12.30 -9.51
C GLU A 56 4.61 -12.71 -10.43
N GLN A 57 5.82 -12.20 -10.16
CA GLN A 57 7.03 -12.55 -10.91
C GLN A 57 7.42 -14.02 -10.72
N GLN A 58 7.14 -14.59 -9.55
CA GLN A 58 7.40 -16.01 -9.28
C GLN A 58 6.34 -16.91 -9.93
N SER A 59 5.07 -16.49 -9.99
CA SER A 59 3.99 -17.22 -10.67
C SER A 59 4.15 -17.25 -12.18
N THR A 60 4.73 -16.22 -12.81
CA THR A 60 4.98 -16.16 -14.26
C THR A 60 6.21 -16.94 -14.71
N ARG A 61 7.18 -17.18 -13.81
CA ARG A 61 8.43 -17.91 -14.12
C ARG A 61 8.31 -19.44 -13.99
N SER A 62 7.23 -19.93 -13.38
CA SER A 62 7.01 -21.37 -13.14
C SER A 62 6.05 -22.05 -14.14
N ASN A 63 5.62 -21.34 -15.18
CA ASN A 63 4.87 -21.84 -16.34
C ASN A 63 5.74 -21.80 -17.59
#